data_AF-A0A453F5Z5-F1
#
_entry.id   AF-A0A453F5Z5-F1
#
_cell.length_a   1.000
_cell.length_b   1.000
_cell.length_c   1.000
_cell.angle_alpha   90.00
_cell.angle_beta   90.00
_cell.angle_gamma   90.00
#
_symmetry.space_group_name_H-M   'P 1'
#
loop_
_entity.id
_entity.type
_entity.pdbx_description
1 polymer ?
#
loop_
_entity_poly.entity_id
_entity_poly.type
_entity_poly.pdbx_seq_one_letter_code
_entity_poly.pdbx_strand_id
1 'polypeptide(L)'
;CLTCHFTFQHIICHLTLMCLASIYLSESACFQMQCQASNEEEIHAVLSEQSLYPAGWIHTHPSQTCFLSSIDLHTQFSYQVMLPEAVAIVAAPTDPTRSYGIFRLTDPGGMDVLRECSESGFHTHRETTDGSPIYETCSNVHFKPNLRFEIVDLRSGA
;
A
#
# COMPACT_ATOMS: atom_id res chain seq x y z
N CYS A 1 1.09 -7.52 13.45
CA CYS A 1 0.86 -6.88 12.15
C CYS A 1 2.20 -6.42 11.62
N LEU A 2 2.43 -6.56 10.33
CA LEU A 2 3.66 -6.12 9.66
C LEU A 2 3.22 -5.14 8.57
N THR A 3 3.84 -3.97 8.49
CA THR A 3 3.71 -3.03 7.37
C THR A 3 5.05 -2.92 6.69
N CYS A 4 5.08 -2.97 5.36
CA CYS A 4 6.29 -2.91 4.56
C CYS A 4 6.07 -2.01 3.36
N HIS A 5 7.12 -1.33 2.96
CA HIS A 5 7.15 -0.51 1.75
C HIS A 5 7.74 -1.35 0.62
N PHE A 6 7.24 -1.22 -0.60
CA PHE A 6 7.92 -1.82 -1.74
C PHE A 6 8.07 -0.84 -2.89
N THR A 7 9.14 -1.04 -3.64
CA THR A 7 9.50 -0.17 -4.76
C THR A 7 9.67 -0.99 -6.02
N PHE A 8 9.35 -0.36 -7.15
CA PHE A 8 9.53 -0.94 -8.48
C PHE A 8 10.73 -0.27 -9.16
N GLN A 9 11.65 -1.07 -9.70
CA GLN A 9 12.93 -0.56 -10.25
C GLN A 9 12.91 -0.34 -11.76
N HIS A 10 11.80 -0.60 -12.44
CA HIS A 10 11.68 -0.37 -13.87
C HIS A 10 10.31 0.20 -14.25
N ILE A 11 10.24 1.52 -14.42
CA ILE A 11 9.25 2.15 -15.30
C ILE A 11 9.86 2.07 -16.71
N ILE A 12 9.54 1.01 -17.48
CA ILE A 12 9.91 1.02 -18.90
C ILE A 12 8.97 2.01 -19.58
N CYS A 13 9.54 3.18 -19.90
CA CYS A 13 8.90 4.24 -20.66
C CYS A 13 8.11 3.62 -21.84
N HIS A 14 6.78 3.83 -21.83
CA HIS A 14 5.77 3.40 -22.82
C HIS A 14 5.05 2.04 -22.66
N LEU A 15 5.40 1.16 -21.72
CA LEU A 15 4.50 0.06 -21.30
C LEU A 15 4.50 -0.03 -19.76
N THR A 16 3.32 0.08 -19.14
CA THR A 16 3.10 0.01 -17.69
C THR A 16 3.38 -1.40 -17.14
N LEU A 17 4.64 -1.83 -17.17
CA LEU A 17 5.09 -3.08 -16.59
C LEU A 17 5.82 -2.76 -15.28
N MET A 18 5.07 -2.77 -14.18
CA MET A 18 5.61 -2.63 -12.83
C MET A 18 6.12 -3.99 -12.35
N CYS A 19 7.38 -4.05 -11.90
CA CYS A 19 8.04 -5.29 -11.47
C CYS A 19 8.61 -5.08 -10.06
N LEU A 20 8.10 -5.85 -9.08
CA LEU A 20 8.57 -5.85 -7.68
C LEU A 20 10.08 -6.02 -7.66
N ALA A 21 10.81 -4.99 -7.25
CA ALA A 21 12.27 -5.00 -7.27
C ALA A 21 12.83 -5.14 -5.86
N SER A 22 12.36 -4.32 -4.93
CA SER A 22 12.83 -4.32 -3.54
C SER A 22 11.68 -4.13 -2.57
N ILE A 23 11.66 -4.94 -1.51
CA ILE A 23 10.78 -4.80 -0.36
C ILE A 23 11.61 -4.26 0.80
N TYR A 24 11.22 -3.10 1.31
CA TYR A 24 11.83 -2.46 2.47
C TYR A 24 10.96 -2.72 3.70
N LEU A 25 11.52 -3.46 4.65
CA LEU A 25 10.88 -3.69 5.95
C LEU A 25 11.28 -2.55 6.87
N SER A 26 10.32 -1.72 7.27
CA SER A 26 10.51 -0.74 8.33
C SER A 26 10.22 -1.37 9.69
N GLU A 27 10.72 -0.74 10.74
CA GLU A 27 10.09 -0.91 12.05
C GLU A 27 8.60 -0.56 11.96
N SER A 28 7.78 -1.29 12.70
CA SER A 28 6.34 -1.06 12.72
C SER A 28 5.84 -1.25 14.14
N ALA A 29 5.15 -0.25 14.67
CA ALA A 29 4.40 -0.38 15.91
C ALA A 29 2.96 -0.78 15.58
N CYS A 30 2.49 -1.87 16.19
CA CYS A 30 1.12 -2.35 16.03
C CYS A 30 0.36 -2.19 17.34
N PHE A 31 -0.65 -1.33 17.38
CA PHE A 31 -1.55 -1.17 18.53
C PHE A 31 -3.00 -1.15 18.06
N GLN A 32 -3.87 -1.95 18.70
CA GLN A 32 -5.32 -1.97 18.44
C GLN A 32 -5.71 -1.93 16.94
N MET A 33 -5.13 -2.83 16.13
CA MET A 33 -5.39 -2.97 14.68
C MET A 33 -4.81 -1.88 13.78
N GLN A 34 -4.12 -0.88 14.32
CA GLN A 34 -3.34 0.08 13.56
C GLN A 34 -1.89 -0.40 13.45
N CYS A 35 -1.30 -0.25 12.26
CA CYS A 35 0.10 -0.57 12.00
C CYS A 35 0.73 0.64 11.33
N GLN A 36 1.61 1.32 12.04
CA GLN A 36 2.32 2.49 11.53
C GLN A 36 3.78 2.11 11.31
N ALA A 37 4.29 2.38 10.11
CA ALA A 37 5.70 2.29 9.85
C ALA A 37 6.43 3.43 10.59
N SER A 38 7.46 3.09 11.34
CA SER A 38 8.46 4.05 11.81
C SER A 38 9.60 4.14 10.79
N ASN A 39 10.36 5.24 10.82
CA ASN A 39 11.51 5.48 9.94
C ASN A 39 11.15 5.59 8.43
N GLU A 40 9.96 6.08 8.08
CA GLU A 40 9.61 6.37 6.68
C GLU A 40 10.57 7.38 6.03
N GLU A 41 11.17 8.28 6.82
CA GLU A 41 12.20 9.22 6.36
C GLU A 41 13.48 8.51 5.88
N GLU A 42 13.87 7.41 6.53
CA GLU A 42 15.04 6.62 6.15
C GLU A 42 14.79 5.81 4.88
N ILE A 43 13.59 5.23 4.75
CA ILE A 43 13.14 4.60 3.51
C ILE A 43 13.14 5.65 2.38
N HIS A 44 12.52 6.80 2.60
CA HIS A 44 12.48 7.87 1.60
C HIS A 44 13.88 8.36 1.21
N ALA A 45 14.82 8.46 2.16
CA ALA A 45 16.21 8.83 1.89
C ALA A 45 16.89 7.80 0.97
N VAL A 46 16.81 6.51 1.30
CA VAL A 46 17.39 5.43 0.47
C VAL A 46 16.76 5.40 -0.92
N LEU A 47 15.44 5.56 -1.02
CA LEU A 47 14.74 5.59 -2.30
C LEU A 47 15.11 6.82 -3.14
N SER A 48 15.22 7.99 -2.50
CA SER A 48 15.63 9.23 -3.16
C SER A 48 17.05 9.14 -3.70
N GLU A 49 17.99 8.57 -2.95
CA GLU A 49 19.38 8.37 -3.41
C GLU A 49 19.45 7.49 -4.67
N GLN A 50 18.54 6.53 -4.79
CA GLN A 50 18.45 5.61 -5.93
C GLN A 50 17.52 6.10 -7.05
N SER A 51 16.93 7.31 -6.91
CA SER A 51 15.91 7.84 -7.82
C SER A 51 14.72 6.89 -8.01
N LEU A 52 14.33 6.18 -6.95
CA LEU A 52 13.20 5.29 -6.89
C LEU A 52 12.02 5.96 -6.19
N TYR A 53 10.80 5.63 -6.63
CA TYR A 53 9.57 6.06 -5.97
C TYR A 53 8.89 4.84 -5.32
N PRO A 54 8.33 5.00 -4.10
CA PRO A 54 7.55 3.95 -3.48
C PRO A 54 6.30 3.73 -4.31
N ALA A 55 6.16 2.50 -4.81
CA ALA A 55 5.10 2.20 -5.76
C ALA A 55 3.92 1.47 -5.13
N GLY A 56 3.97 1.32 -3.81
CA GLY A 56 2.95 0.69 -3.02
C GLY A 56 3.52 0.23 -1.70
N TRP A 57 2.65 -0.42 -0.94
CA TRP A 57 2.94 -0.92 0.38
C TRP A 57 2.12 -2.18 0.64
N ILE A 58 2.63 -3.02 1.54
CA ILE A 58 2.00 -4.27 1.93
C ILE A 58 1.84 -4.29 3.44
N HIS A 59 0.67 -4.70 3.93
CA HIS A 59 0.49 -5.00 5.34
C HIS A 59 -0.28 -6.29 5.56
N THR A 60 -0.18 -6.82 6.78
CA THR A 60 -0.82 -8.07 7.17
C THR A 60 -2.00 -7.82 8.11
N HIS A 61 -3.17 -8.36 7.77
CA HIS A 61 -4.32 -8.56 8.63
C HIS A 61 -4.26 -9.96 9.27
N PRO A 62 -3.72 -10.12 10.50
CA PRO A 62 -3.41 -11.46 11.03
C PRO A 62 -4.66 -12.25 11.40
N SER A 63 -5.76 -11.57 11.74
CA SER A 63 -7.03 -12.18 12.15
C SER A 63 -8.26 -11.57 11.45
N GLN A 64 -8.08 -10.47 10.72
CA GLN A 64 -9.14 -9.76 10.00
C GLN A 64 -9.31 -10.30 8.58
N THR A 65 -10.44 -9.98 7.97
CA THR A 65 -10.67 -10.22 6.55
C THR A 65 -9.82 -9.31 5.67
N CYS A 66 -9.75 -9.62 4.38
CA CYS A 66 -8.98 -8.88 3.39
C CYS A 66 -9.72 -7.63 2.87
N PHE A 67 -9.44 -6.47 3.46
CA PHE A 67 -10.03 -5.17 3.08
C PHE A 67 -9.08 -4.01 3.41
N LEU A 68 -9.36 -2.80 2.90
CA LEU A 68 -8.70 -1.57 3.34
C LEU A 68 -9.51 -0.91 4.46
N SER A 69 -8.92 -0.76 5.65
CA SER A 69 -9.48 -0.01 6.76
C SER A 69 -9.43 1.51 6.53
N SER A 70 -10.12 2.29 7.36
CA SER A 70 -10.06 3.76 7.32
C SER A 70 -8.62 4.31 7.31
N ILE A 71 -7.72 3.69 8.08
CA ILE A 71 -6.33 4.10 8.16
C ILE A 71 -5.61 3.72 6.86
N ASP A 72 -5.85 2.52 6.36
CA ASP A 72 -5.24 2.04 5.12
C ASP A 72 -5.66 2.89 3.92
N LEU A 73 -6.90 3.38 3.89
CA LEU A 73 -7.38 4.29 2.86
C LEU A 73 -6.56 5.59 2.84
N HIS A 74 -6.37 6.23 4.00
CA HIS A 74 -5.57 7.46 4.12
C HIS A 74 -4.10 7.25 3.78
N THR A 75 -3.52 6.12 4.18
CA THR A 75 -2.17 5.73 3.76
C THR A 75 -2.12 5.58 2.24
N GLN A 76 -3.02 4.80 1.64
CA GLN A 76 -3.07 4.58 0.20
C GLN A 76 -3.30 5.88 -0.59
N PHE A 77 -4.09 6.82 -0.08
CA PHE A 77 -4.26 8.14 -0.70
C PHE A 77 -2.94 8.87 -0.84
N SER A 78 -2.11 8.90 0.22
CA SER A 78 -0.80 9.55 0.19
C SER A 78 0.10 8.95 -0.90
N TYR A 79 0.11 7.62 -1.05
CA TYR A 79 0.84 6.93 -2.11
C TYR A 79 0.30 7.25 -3.50
N GLN A 80 -1.03 7.22 -3.67
CA GLN A 80 -1.67 7.40 -4.98
C GLN A 80 -1.64 8.86 -5.47
N VAL A 81 -1.49 9.83 -4.55
CA VAL A 81 -1.17 11.23 -4.88
C VAL A 81 0.24 11.36 -5.47
N MET A 82 1.21 10.62 -4.93
CA MET A 82 2.59 10.64 -5.43
C MET A 82 2.77 9.84 -6.72
N LEU A 83 2.09 8.69 -6.83
CA LEU A 83 2.13 7.80 -7.99
C LEU A 83 0.72 7.25 -8.27
N PRO A 84 0.03 7.68 -9.34
CA PRO A 84 -1.33 7.23 -9.67
C PRO A 84 -1.51 5.70 -9.84
N GLU A 85 -0.42 5.00 -10.15
CA GLU A 85 -0.35 3.55 -10.29
C GLU A 85 -0.07 2.82 -8.97
N ALA A 86 0.11 3.53 -7.84
CA ALA A 86 0.41 2.91 -6.56
C ALA A 86 -0.69 1.94 -6.09
N VAL A 87 -0.30 0.84 -5.45
CA VAL A 87 -1.23 -0.18 -4.95
C VAL A 87 -0.95 -0.54 -3.48
N ALA A 88 -2.01 -0.85 -2.74
CA ALA A 88 -1.94 -1.45 -1.41
C ALA A 88 -2.15 -2.96 -1.51
N ILE A 89 -1.29 -3.74 -0.87
CA ILE A 89 -1.46 -5.19 -0.76
C ILE A 89 -1.82 -5.54 0.69
N VAL A 90 -2.93 -6.26 0.86
CA VAL A 90 -3.35 -6.77 2.17
C VAL A 90 -3.15 -8.27 2.18
N ALA A 91 -2.26 -8.77 3.02
CA ALA A 91 -2.15 -10.21 3.31
C ALA A 91 -3.06 -10.57 4.49
N ALA A 92 -4.03 -11.45 4.28
CA ALA A 92 -5.02 -11.86 5.29
C ALA A 92 -5.01 -13.40 5.45
N PRO A 93 -3.99 -13.99 6.10
CA PRO A 93 -3.77 -15.44 6.12
C PRO A 93 -4.91 -16.26 6.75
N THR A 94 -5.72 -15.64 7.61
CA THR A 94 -6.84 -16.31 8.28
C THR A 94 -8.19 -16.08 7.61
N ASP A 95 -8.24 -15.26 6.55
CA ASP A 95 -9.47 -15.04 5.79
C ASP A 95 -9.79 -16.31 4.97
N PRO A 96 -10.94 -16.97 5.18
CA PRO A 96 -11.29 -18.21 4.49
C PRO A 96 -11.64 -18.00 3.01
N THR A 97 -11.88 -16.76 2.59
CA THR A 97 -12.34 -16.41 1.24
C THR A 97 -11.25 -15.81 0.38
N ARG A 98 -10.35 -15.02 0.97
CA ARG A 98 -9.33 -14.25 0.24
C ARG A 98 -8.09 -14.06 1.11
N SER A 99 -7.06 -14.88 0.88
CA SER A 99 -5.81 -14.83 1.65
C SER A 99 -4.94 -13.61 1.37
N TYR A 100 -5.17 -12.91 0.26
CA TYR A 100 -4.59 -11.61 -0.03
C TYR A 100 -5.42 -10.82 -1.04
N GLY A 101 -5.23 -9.50 -1.07
CA GLY A 101 -5.88 -8.60 -2.01
C GLY A 101 -4.95 -7.48 -2.43
N ILE A 102 -5.12 -7.01 -3.66
CA ILE A 102 -4.41 -5.86 -4.20
C ILE A 102 -5.44 -4.79 -4.51
N PHE A 103 -5.25 -3.61 -3.93
CA PHE A 103 -6.24 -2.56 -3.95
C PHE A 103 -5.64 -1.22 -4.40
N ARG A 104 -6.50 -0.37 -4.95
CA ARG A 104 -6.22 1.04 -5.24
C ARG A 104 -7.47 1.87 -4.90
N LEU A 105 -7.30 3.16 -4.65
CA LEU A 105 -8.46 4.06 -4.54
C LEU A 105 -9.06 4.27 -5.93
N THR A 106 -10.38 4.35 -5.98
CA THR A 106 -11.06 4.77 -7.21
C THR A 106 -10.72 6.24 -7.48
N ASP A 107 -10.54 6.57 -8.76
CA ASP A 107 -10.14 7.90 -9.21
C ASP A 107 -11.11 8.34 -10.31
N PRO A 108 -11.88 9.43 -10.12
CA PRO A 108 -11.75 10.43 -9.05
C PRO A 108 -12.44 10.07 -7.71
N GLY A 109 -13.43 9.17 -7.69
CA GLY A 109 -14.36 9.00 -6.56
C GLY A 109 -13.71 8.88 -5.16
N GLY A 110 -12.95 7.83 -4.92
CA GLY A 110 -12.28 7.60 -3.64
C GLY A 110 -11.19 8.61 -3.31
N MET A 111 -10.44 9.04 -4.33
CA MET A 111 -9.42 10.09 -4.19
C MET A 111 -10.02 11.41 -3.71
N ASP A 112 -11.18 11.81 -4.24
CA ASP A 112 -11.88 13.03 -3.86
C ASP A 112 -12.43 12.94 -2.43
N VAL A 113 -13.01 11.80 -2.06
CA VAL A 113 -13.51 11.56 -0.70
C VAL A 113 -12.40 11.71 0.33
N LEU A 114 -11.22 11.17 0.07
CA LEU A 114 -10.10 11.28 1.03
C LEU A 114 -9.42 12.64 1.00
N ARG A 115 -9.35 13.31 -0.16
CA ARG A 115 -8.78 14.65 -0.26
C ARG A 115 -9.53 15.67 0.61
N GLU A 116 -10.84 15.51 0.74
CA GLU A 116 -11.70 16.40 1.54
C GLU A 116 -11.84 15.93 3.00
N CYS A 117 -11.26 14.79 3.37
CA CYS A 117 -11.36 14.24 4.72
C CYS A 117 -10.27 14.81 5.62
N SER A 118 -10.68 15.41 6.75
CA SER A 118 -9.77 15.95 7.77
C SER A 118 -9.82 15.19 9.11
N GLU A 119 -10.49 14.04 9.15
CA GLU A 119 -10.65 13.23 10.35
C GLU A 119 -9.40 12.35 10.61
N SER A 120 -9.12 12.08 11.88
CA SER A 120 -7.98 11.28 12.32
C SER A 120 -8.44 10.02 13.07
N GLY A 121 -7.67 8.93 12.98
CA GLY A 121 -8.01 7.66 13.62
C GLY A 121 -9.04 6.86 12.81
N PHE A 122 -9.69 5.88 13.44
CA PHE A 122 -10.71 5.05 12.78
C PHE A 122 -12.03 5.80 12.67
N HIS A 123 -12.48 6.05 11.44
CA HIS A 123 -13.76 6.68 11.13
C HIS A 123 -14.37 6.10 9.86
N THR A 124 -15.60 6.52 9.55
CA THR A 124 -16.30 6.15 8.31
C THR A 124 -16.21 7.28 7.32
N HIS A 125 -16.06 6.95 6.03
CA HIS A 125 -16.06 7.94 4.96
C HIS A 125 -17.44 8.07 4.32
N ARG A 126 -17.71 9.26 3.76
CA ARG A 126 -18.89 9.49 2.93
C ARG A 126 -18.84 8.66 1.64
N GLU A 127 -20.00 8.40 1.08
CA GLU A 127 -20.11 7.79 -0.26
C GLU A 127 -19.55 8.74 -1.33
N THR A 128 -19.05 8.16 -2.42
CA THR A 128 -18.60 8.94 -3.57
C THR A 128 -19.81 9.56 -4.28
N THR A 129 -19.57 10.64 -5.04
CA THR A 129 -20.64 11.37 -5.74
C THR A 129 -21.33 10.54 -6.84
N ASP A 130 -20.63 9.58 -7.40
CA ASP A 130 -21.10 8.67 -8.44
C ASP A 130 -21.62 7.33 -7.89
N GLY A 131 -21.60 7.12 -6.56
CA GLY A 131 -21.99 5.88 -5.91
C GLY A 131 -21.02 4.71 -6.11
N SER A 132 -19.84 4.96 -6.67
CA SER A 132 -18.76 3.97 -6.78
C SER A 132 -18.16 3.65 -5.40
N PRO A 133 -17.54 2.46 -5.23
CA PRO A 133 -16.75 2.18 -4.04
C PRO A 133 -15.58 3.16 -3.89
N ILE A 134 -15.15 3.46 -2.65
CA ILE A 134 -13.96 4.29 -2.39
C ILE A 134 -12.67 3.63 -2.92
N TYR A 135 -12.63 2.30 -2.93
CA TYR A 135 -11.49 1.54 -3.41
C TYR A 135 -11.95 0.31 -4.19
N GLU A 136 -11.08 -0.17 -5.07
CA GLU A 136 -11.34 -1.30 -5.93
C GLU A 136 -10.19 -2.31 -5.91
N THR A 137 -10.47 -3.55 -6.33
CA THR A 137 -9.43 -4.56 -6.53
C THR A 137 -8.68 -4.27 -7.84
N CYS A 138 -7.36 -4.21 -7.79
CA CYS A 138 -6.54 -4.05 -9.00
C CYS A 138 -6.42 -5.39 -9.74
N SER A 139 -7.17 -5.57 -10.83
CA SER A 139 -7.18 -6.81 -11.62
C SER A 139 -6.07 -6.91 -12.67
N ASN A 140 -5.38 -5.80 -12.97
CA ASN A 140 -4.35 -5.73 -14.00
C ASN A 140 -2.94 -6.10 -13.51
N VAL A 141 -2.83 -6.80 -12.37
CA VAL A 141 -1.54 -7.20 -11.80
C VAL A 141 -1.13 -8.58 -12.32
N HIS A 142 0.05 -8.64 -12.93
CA HIS A 142 0.62 -9.87 -13.47
C HIS A 142 1.74 -10.38 -12.56
N PHE A 143 1.52 -11.52 -11.90
CA PHE A 143 2.57 -12.18 -11.13
C PHE A 143 3.54 -12.90 -12.06
N LYS A 144 4.81 -12.49 -12.04
CA LYS A 144 5.89 -13.23 -12.70
C LYS A 144 6.67 -14.05 -11.66
N PRO A 145 6.52 -15.39 -11.62
CA PRO A 145 7.10 -16.22 -10.56
C PRO A 145 8.64 -16.24 -10.56
N ASN A 146 9.28 -15.88 -11.66
CA ASN A 146 10.73 -15.90 -11.81
C ASN A 146 11.38 -14.50 -11.70
N LEU A 147 10.62 -13.51 -11.25
CA LEU A 147 11.17 -12.18 -11.01
C LEU A 147 12.02 -12.23 -9.74
N ARG A 148 13.31 -11.90 -9.85
CA ARG A 148 14.17 -11.72 -8.67
C ARG A 148 13.82 -10.41 -8.00
N PHE A 149 13.58 -10.44 -6.71
CA PHE A 149 13.42 -9.26 -5.86
C PHE A 149 14.34 -9.36 -4.66
N GLU A 150 14.71 -8.22 -4.10
CA GLU A 150 15.51 -8.10 -2.89
C GLU A 150 14.61 -7.75 -1.69
N ILE A 151 14.93 -8.30 -0.52
CA ILE A 151 14.31 -7.88 0.74
C ILE A 151 15.40 -7.14 1.53
N VAL A 152 15.16 -5.86 1.78
CA VAL A 152 16.01 -5.02 2.60
C VAL A 152 15.31 -4.85 3.95
N ASP A 153 15.86 -5.47 4.98
CA ASP A 153 15.34 -5.37 6.34
C ASP A 153 16.02 -4.23 7.09
N LEU A 154 15.29 -3.15 7.35
CA LEU A 154 15.78 -1.97 8.08
C LEU A 154 15.33 -1.97 9.54
N ARG A 155 14.74 -3.06 10.04
CA ARG A 155 14.36 -3.16 11.46
C ARG A 155 15.61 -3.22 12.32
N SER A 156 15.69 -2.42 13.39
CA SER A 156 16.78 -2.53 14.36
C SER A 156 16.79 -3.96 14.90
N GLY A 157 17.88 -4.69 14.70
CA GLY A 157 18.04 -6.01 15.27
C GLY A 157 17.97 -5.92 16.80
N ALA A 158 16.91 -6.48 17.38
CA ALA A 158 16.81 -6.82 18.80
C ALA A 158 16.67 -8.34 18.93
#